data_AF-A0A2Y9GB48-F1
#
_entry.id   AF-A0A2Y9GB48-F1
#
_cell.length_a   1.000
_cell.length_b   1.000
_cell.length_c   1.000
_cell.angle_alpha   90.00
_cell.angle_beta   90.00
_cell.angle_gamma   90.00
#
_symmetry.space_group_name_H-M   'P 1'
#
loop_
_entity.id
_entity.type
_entity.pdbx_description
1 polymer ?
#
loop_
_entity_poly.entity_id
_entity_poly.type
_entity_poly.pdbx_seq_one_letter_code
_entity_poly.pdbx_strand_id
1 'polypeptide(L)'
;MELFAEYFGVDGQQQQLRVPCEAPSDADAFEGLLSGVAQMRELVTELFDPLVQQEAQDWEVATPEEAMDGDDEDDAEDENNTDDRTNSDGSSAKQPKSPS
;
A
#
# COMPACT_ATOMS: atom_id res chain seq x y z
N MET A 1 -8.05 15.87 -22.35
CA MET A 1 -7.98 14.58 -21.61
C MET A 1 -8.21 14.89 -20.13
N GLU A 2 -8.68 13.94 -19.31
CA GLU A 2 -8.89 14.14 -17.87
C GLU A 2 -8.42 12.89 -17.10
N LEU A 3 -7.79 13.10 -15.94
CA LEU A 3 -7.52 12.07 -14.95
C LEU A 3 -8.62 12.09 -13.90
N PHE A 4 -9.12 10.91 -13.56
CA PHE A 4 -10.18 10.71 -12.57
C PHE A 4 -9.71 9.68 -11.55
N ALA A 5 -9.94 9.96 -10.27
CA ALA A 5 -9.73 9.00 -9.19
C ALA A 5 -10.91 9.05 -8.22
N GLU A 6 -11.18 7.92 -7.59
CA GLU A 6 -12.25 7.77 -6.62
C GLU A 6 -11.77 6.96 -5.43
N TYR A 7 -12.04 7.47 -4.24
CA TYR A 7 -11.70 6.86 -2.97
C TYR A 7 -12.98 6.59 -2.18
N PHE A 8 -13.09 5.38 -1.63
CA PHE A 8 -14.15 5.00 -0.71
C PHE A 8 -13.54 4.73 0.66
N GLY A 9 -13.87 5.60 1.62
CA GLY A 9 -13.44 5.44 3.00
C GLY A 9 -14.13 4.28 3.70
N VAL A 10 -13.55 3.81 4.80
CA VAL A 10 -14.13 2.77 5.67
C VAL A 10 -15.45 3.20 6.31
N ASP A 11 -15.66 4.50 6.41
CA ASP A 11 -16.89 5.17 6.83
C ASP A 11 -17.96 5.24 5.72
N GLY A 12 -17.64 4.73 4.52
CA GLY A 12 -18.49 4.78 3.34
C GLY A 12 -18.51 6.14 2.64
N GLN A 13 -17.69 7.10 3.06
CA GLN A 13 -17.59 8.38 2.38
C GLN A 13 -16.85 8.20 1.05
N GLN A 14 -17.44 8.75 -0.01
CA GLN A 14 -16.88 8.73 -1.35
C GLN A 14 -16.26 10.08 -1.66
N GLN A 15 -15.00 10.07 -2.11
CA GLN A 15 -14.28 11.26 -2.53
C GLN A 15 -13.80 11.08 -3.97
N GLN A 16 -14.02 12.10 -4.80
CA GLN A 16 -13.65 12.09 -6.21
C GLN A 16 -12.63 13.18 -6.49
N LEU A 17 -11.58 12.82 -7.23
CA LEU A 17 -10.55 13.74 -7.70
C LEU A 17 -10.59 13.78 -9.22
N ARG A 18 -10.52 15.00 -9.78
CA ARG A 18 -10.58 15.23 -11.23
C ARG A 18 -9.51 16.23 -11.61
N VAL A 19 -8.67 15.87 -12.57
CA VAL A 19 -7.61 16.75 -13.07
C VAL A 19 -7.69 16.82 -14.59
N PRO A 20 -8.07 17.97 -15.16
CA PRO A 20 -8.00 18.16 -16.60
C PRO A 20 -6.53 18.19 -17.03
N CYS A 21 -6.20 17.38 -18.03
CA CYS A 21 -4.87 17.34 -18.64
C CYS A 21 -4.88 18.25 -19.87
N GLU A 22 -4.90 19.56 -19.62
CA GLU A 22 -4.86 20.57 -20.67
C GLU A 22 -3.43 20.73 -21.18
N ALA A 23 -3.27 20.66 -22.50
CA ALA A 23 -2.06 21.05 -23.20
C ALA A 23 -2.40 22.28 -24.06
N PRO A 24 -1.50 23.28 -24.17
CA PRO A 24 -1.62 24.33 -25.17
C PRO A 24 -1.86 23.74 -26.56
N SER A 25 -2.56 24.46 -27.43
CA SER A 25 -3.02 23.93 -28.73
C SER A 25 -1.89 23.41 -29.66
N ASP A 26 -0.65 23.87 -29.46
CA ASP A 26 0.55 23.45 -30.21
C ASP A 26 1.52 22.58 -29.39
N ALA A 27 1.19 22.27 -28.12
CA ALA A 27 2.04 21.49 -27.23
C ALA A 27 1.79 19.99 -27.40
N ASP A 28 2.80 19.19 -27.02
CA ASP A 28 2.70 17.75 -27.04
C ASP A 28 1.64 17.26 -26.04
N ALA A 29 0.81 16.30 -26.46
CA ALA A 29 -0.28 15.79 -25.64
C ALA A 29 0.20 15.15 -24.31
N PHE A 30 1.45 14.66 -24.25
CA PHE A 30 2.03 14.12 -23.04
C PHE A 30 2.47 15.20 -22.04
N GLU A 31 2.73 16.44 -22.47
CA GLU A 31 3.04 17.52 -21.52
C GLU A 31 1.84 17.84 -20.62
N GLY A 32 0.64 17.94 -21.22
CA GLY A 32 -0.60 18.10 -20.47
C GLY A 32 -0.88 16.92 -19.52
N LEU A 33 -0.54 15.70 -19.95
CA LEU A 33 -0.67 14.51 -19.10
C LEU A 33 0.34 14.52 -17.94
N LEU A 34 1.61 14.87 -18.17
CA LEU A 34 2.63 14.94 -17.13
C LEU A 34 2.25 15.97 -16.06
N SER A 35 1.79 17.15 -16.47
CA SER A 35 1.25 18.17 -15.56
C SER A 35 0.04 17.64 -14.79
N GLY A 36 -0.87 16.95 -15.47
CA GLY A 36 -2.04 16.34 -14.83
C GLY A 36 -1.68 15.29 -13.77
N VAL A 37 -0.71 14.42 -14.07
CA VAL A 37 -0.22 13.41 -13.12
C VAL A 37 0.46 14.05 -11.92
N ALA A 38 1.22 15.14 -12.13
CA ALA A 38 1.84 15.86 -11.03
C ALA A 38 0.80 16.46 -10.08
N GLN A 39 -0.23 17.11 -10.62
CA GLN A 39 -1.34 17.66 -9.82
C GLN A 39 -2.16 16.56 -9.14
N MET A 40 -2.45 15.45 -9.83
CA MET A 40 -3.19 14.34 -9.22
C MET A 40 -2.44 13.75 -8.03
N ARG A 41 -1.10 13.66 -8.10
CA ARG A 41 -0.27 13.21 -6.96
C ARG A 41 -0.45 14.12 -5.75
N GLU A 42 -0.44 15.43 -5.94
CA GLU A 42 -0.64 16.41 -4.86
C GLU A 42 -2.03 16.26 -4.23
N LEU A 43 -3.09 16.17 -5.04
CA LEU A 43 -4.45 15.96 -4.53
C LEU A 43 -4.61 14.65 -3.76
N VAL A 44 -3.95 13.58 -4.23
CA VAL A 44 -3.94 12.30 -3.51
C VAL A 44 -3.19 12.44 -2.18
N THR A 45 -2.05 13.13 -2.15
CA THR A 45 -1.33 13.40 -0.90
C THR A 45 -2.20 14.19 0.07
N GLU A 46 -2.82 15.29 -0.37
CA GLU A 46 -3.72 16.10 0.47
C GLU A 46 -4.93 15.30 1.00
N LEU A 47 -5.46 14.38 0.20
CA LEU A 47 -6.55 13.50 0.60
C LEU A 47 -6.16 12.57 1.76
N PHE A 48 -4.94 12.02 1.73
CA PHE A 48 -4.48 11.04 2.71
C PHE A 48 -3.68 11.63 3.88
N ASP A 49 -3.16 12.85 3.76
CA ASP A 49 -2.39 13.52 4.82
C ASP A 49 -3.11 13.55 6.17
N PRO A 50 -4.42 13.86 6.27
CA PRO A 50 -5.15 13.80 7.53
C PRO A 50 -5.34 12.36 8.04
N LEU A 51 -5.55 11.40 7.13
CA LEU A 51 -5.80 10.00 7.47
C LEU A 51 -4.54 9.33 8.04
N VAL A 52 -3.38 9.61 7.44
CA VAL A 52 -2.07 9.12 7.91
C VAL A 52 -1.73 9.72 9.28
N GLN A 53 -2.03 10.99 9.51
CA GLN A 53 -1.84 11.62 10.83
C GLN A 53 -2.76 11.03 11.89
N GLN A 54 -3.99 10.70 11.54
CA GLN A 54 -4.92 10.04 12.45
C GLN A 54 -4.45 8.63 12.80
N GLU A 55 -4.00 7.85 11.82
CA GLU A 55 -3.46 6.50 12.05
C GLU A 55 -2.22 6.53 12.95
N ALA A 56 -1.32 7.49 12.74
CA ALA A 56 -0.16 7.69 13.61
C ALA A 56 -0.54 8.08 15.05
N GLN A 57 -1.63 8.82 15.27
CA GLN A 57 -2.08 9.10 16.64
C GLN A 57 -2.77 7.90 17.28
N ASP A 58 -3.53 7.13 16.50
CA ASP A 58 -4.23 5.94 17.01
C ASP A 58 -3.23 4.84 17.44
N TRP A 59 -2.12 4.67 16.70
CA TRP A 59 -1.04 3.76 17.09
C TRP A 59 -0.36 4.17 18.41
N GLU A 60 -0.11 5.47 18.62
CA GLU A 60 0.52 5.98 19.86
C GLU A 60 -0.39 5.83 21.08
N VAL A 61 -1.71 5.93 20.90
CA VAL A 61 -2.70 5.72 21.97
C VAL A 61 -2.93 4.22 22.24
N ALA A 62 -2.79 3.38 21.22
CA ALA A 62 -2.98 1.94 21.32
C ALA A 62 -1.79 1.18 21.94
N THR A 63 -0.62 1.81 22.11
CA THR A 63 0.45 1.25 22.96
C THR A 63 0.17 1.62 24.41
N PRO A 64 -0.28 0.69 25.27
CA PRO A 64 -0.12 0.92 26.69
C PRO A 64 1.38 0.99 26.93
N GLU A 65 1.81 2.05 27.59
CA GLU A 65 2.93 2.04 28.52
C GLU A 65 2.87 0.78 29.41
N GLU A 66 3.26 -0.37 28.88
CA GLU A 66 3.48 -1.59 29.66
C GLU A 66 4.68 -1.33 30.56
N ALA A 67 4.37 -1.08 31.83
CA ALA A 67 5.28 -1.06 32.95
C ALA A 67 5.99 -2.41 33.17
N MET A 68 7.06 -2.37 33.99
CA MET A 68 7.90 -3.45 34.56
C MET A 68 9.13 -3.78 33.71
N ASP A 69 10.35 -3.37 34.07
CA ASP A 69 11.12 -3.81 35.25
C ASP A 69 11.08 -5.34 35.43
N GLY A 70 12.07 -6.00 34.85
CA GLY A 70 12.20 -7.46 34.82
C GLY A 70 13.55 -7.86 34.23
N ASP A 71 14.61 -7.45 34.92
CA ASP A 71 15.90 -8.12 34.99
C ASP A 71 15.72 -9.65 35.04
N ASP A 72 16.30 -10.40 34.10
CA ASP A 72 17.23 -11.49 34.41
C ASP A 72 17.86 -12.01 33.12
N GLU A 73 19.16 -12.23 33.19
CA GLU A 73 19.95 -12.83 32.13
C GLU A 73 19.67 -14.33 32.07
N ASP A 74 19.61 -14.91 30.87
CA ASP A 74 20.24 -16.21 30.71
C ASP A 74 20.64 -16.45 29.24
N ASP A 75 21.96 -16.46 29.11
CA ASP A 75 22.76 -17.04 28.06
C ASP A 75 22.43 -18.53 27.89
N ALA A 76 22.03 -18.92 26.69
CA ALA A 76 22.19 -20.29 26.22
C ALA A 76 22.20 -20.34 24.70
N GLU A 77 23.41 -20.30 24.16
CA GLU A 77 23.74 -20.80 22.83
C GLU A 77 23.27 -22.27 22.72
N ASP A 78 22.37 -22.58 21.78
CA ASP A 78 22.16 -23.97 21.33
C ASP A 78 22.10 -24.01 19.80
N GLU A 79 23.29 -24.21 19.22
CA GLU A 79 23.48 -24.61 17.85
C GLU A 79 22.90 -26.02 17.66
N ASN A 80 21.78 -26.16 16.96
CA ASN A 80 21.43 -27.45 16.38
C ASN A 80 20.90 -27.36 14.95
N ASN A 81 21.86 -27.49 14.05
CA ASN A 81 21.72 -27.89 12.65
C ASN A 81 20.77 -29.10 12.51
N THR A 82 19.62 -28.91 11.86
CA THR A 82 18.79 -30.04 11.41
C THR A 82 18.42 -29.92 9.93
N ASP A 83 19.19 -30.68 9.17
CA ASP A 83 18.84 -31.43 7.96
C ASP A 83 18.04 -30.74 6.84
N ASP A 84 18.84 -30.23 5.90
CA ASP A 84 18.62 -30.29 4.46
C ASP A 84 18.16 -31.69 4.01
N ARG A 85 16.85 -31.87 3.74
CA ARG A 85 16.15 -32.99 3.05
C ARG A 85 14.66 -32.91 3.43
N THR A 86 13.64 -32.89 2.57
CA THR A 86 13.46 -33.31 1.19
C THR A 86 12.16 -32.67 0.68
N ASN A 87 12.10 -32.35 -0.61
CA ASN A 87 10.95 -32.55 -1.48
C ASN A 87 9.58 -32.01 -1.00
N SER A 88 9.17 -30.88 -1.55
CA SER A 88 7.82 -30.84 -2.10
C SER A 88 7.83 -29.92 -3.32
N ASP A 89 8.17 -30.56 -4.44
CA ASP A 89 7.95 -30.11 -5.80
C ASP A 89 6.58 -29.43 -5.93
N GLY A 90 6.60 -28.11 -6.06
CA GLY A 90 5.46 -27.37 -6.55
C GLY A 90 5.44 -27.48 -8.06
N SER A 91 4.34 -27.96 -8.65
CA SER A 91 3.87 -27.48 -9.95
C SER A 91 2.53 -28.06 -10.41
N SER A 92 1.73 -27.13 -10.92
CA SER A 92 0.81 -27.24 -12.06
C SER A 92 -0.62 -27.75 -11.83
N ALA A 93 -1.50 -26.75 -11.86
CA ALA A 93 -2.95 -26.79 -11.96
C ALA A 93 -3.47 -27.71 -13.09
N LYS A 94 -4.55 -28.42 -12.79
CA LYS A 94 -5.31 -29.22 -13.74
C LYS A 94 -6.12 -28.30 -14.68
N GLN A 95 -5.76 -28.25 -15.96
CA GLN A 95 -6.60 -27.68 -17.02
C GLN A 95 -7.87 -28.53 -17.22
N PRO A 96 -9.07 -27.94 -17.38
CA PRO A 96 -10.22 -28.66 -17.93
C PRO A 96 -10.15 -28.71 -19.46
N LYS A 97 -10.46 -29.88 -20.04
CA LYS A 97 -10.62 -30.09 -21.49
C LYS A 97 -11.95 -29.54 -21.98
N SER A 98 -11.94 -28.78 -23.07
CA SER A 98 -13.13 -28.39 -23.83
C SER A 98 -13.62 -29.55 -24.72
N PRO A 99 -14.93 -29.83 -24.81
CA PRO A 99 -15.47 -30.81 -25.76
C PRO A 99 -15.62 -30.21 -27.17
N SER A 100 -15.40 -31.06 -28.19
CA SER A 100 -15.65 -30.80 -29.62
C SER A 100 -17.12 -30.83 -30.00
#